data_AF-R7MC97-F1
#
_entry.id   AF-R7MC97-F1
#
_cell.length_a   1.000
_cell.length_b   1.000
_cell.length_c   1.000
_cell.angle_alpha   90.00
_cell.angle_beta   90.00
_cell.angle_gamma   90.00
#
_symmetry.space_group_name_H-M   'P 1'
#
loop_
_entity.id
_entity.type
_entity.pdbx_description
1 polymer ?
#
loop_
_entity_poly.entity_id
_entity_poly.type
_entity_poly.pdbx_seq_one_letter_code
_entity_poly.pdbx_strand_id
1 'polypeptide(L)'
;MLKSIIMKKILSILFLLVTLQLGAFAQDTNLTFLYINGSNNNDTKMKDWYIKGVNKLHPVMIKKFENNSTIKKWSKDNKLVIEEKPQIFFWGYDSKTDLDFVKERLDISKAYSSTLAYEVRSLLTQFMHDAIWVQKTHNMLPILDELNEDVKENAEQGQNVILFGYSAGSFVTYQYLLYKMPYVNLSKLFKVLNADEEIQKLAVDNPRKDTCLSALSYDKGNIGVISNTGHLVLNQNKEMLMENYLKMDEITDKYCAPKDKVRGVVNFASPVPLFYSDMADKNYDFTFYNKYLVKYVLENGIYFLTVNFREDPLGFPSSKNLTNKQIEELLGLKIENPTGVIYDYSSVWSKRSAFLAHTSYWSARGTFAKGVVKAFVNGTKFQYDEKYQNKVLKKKSKKSEV
;
A
#
# COMPACT_ATOMS: atom_id res chain seq x y z
N MET A 1 61.62 -13.69 -27.97
CA MET A 1 60.99 -14.42 -26.83
C MET A 1 60.17 -13.52 -25.91
N LEU A 2 60.72 -12.40 -25.42
CA LEU A 2 60.05 -11.53 -24.44
C LEU A 2 58.69 -10.95 -24.90
N LYS A 3 58.58 -10.49 -26.16
CA LYS A 3 57.32 -9.97 -26.73
C LYS A 3 56.18 -11.01 -26.77
N SER A 4 56.51 -12.28 -27.03
CA SER A 4 55.52 -13.37 -27.09
C SER A 4 54.94 -13.69 -25.70
N ILE A 5 55.78 -13.61 -24.67
CA ILE A 5 55.38 -13.85 -23.27
C ILE A 5 54.47 -12.71 -22.77
N ILE A 6 54.80 -11.45 -23.11
CA ILE A 6 53.99 -10.28 -22.75
C ILE A 6 52.62 -10.34 -23.43
N MET A 7 52.57 -10.69 -24.72
CA MET A 7 51.31 -10.77 -25.47
C MET A 7 50.41 -11.89 -24.95
N LYS A 8 50.98 -13.05 -24.54
CA LYS A 8 50.21 -14.13 -23.89
C LYS A 8 49.65 -13.72 -22.54
N LYS A 9 50.42 -13.00 -21.71
CA LYS A 9 49.93 -12.50 -20.41
C LYS A 9 48.79 -11.50 -20.56
N ILE A 10 48.87 -10.59 -21.53
CA ILE A 10 47.81 -9.63 -21.83
C ILE A 10 46.55 -10.35 -22.31
N LEU A 11 46.69 -11.35 -23.21
CA LEU A 11 45.56 -12.15 -23.67
C LEU A 11 44.92 -12.95 -22.54
N SER A 12 45.72 -13.54 -21.64
CA SER A 12 45.21 -14.28 -20.48
C SER A 12 44.48 -13.36 -19.49
N ILE A 13 44.95 -12.12 -19.27
CA ILE A 13 44.27 -11.15 -18.41
C ILE A 13 42.95 -10.68 -19.03
N LEU A 14 42.93 -10.42 -20.33
CA LEU A 14 41.70 -10.09 -21.08
C LEU A 14 40.71 -11.25 -21.06
N PHE A 15 41.17 -12.49 -21.22
CA PHE A 15 40.31 -13.67 -21.12
C PHE A 15 39.76 -13.84 -19.69
N LEU A 16 40.57 -13.58 -18.66
CA LEU A 16 40.14 -13.59 -17.26
C LEU A 16 39.08 -12.51 -16.97
N LEU A 17 39.26 -11.30 -17.49
CA LEU A 17 38.32 -10.18 -17.39
C LEU A 17 37.01 -10.46 -18.13
N VAL A 18 37.06 -11.11 -19.30
CA VAL A 18 35.87 -11.54 -20.05
C VAL A 18 35.16 -12.69 -19.33
N THR A 19 35.88 -13.61 -18.67
CA THR A 19 35.25 -14.65 -17.84
C THR A 19 34.67 -14.12 -16.54
N LEU A 20 35.20 -13.03 -15.98
CA LEU A 20 34.62 -12.30 -14.84
C LEU A 20 33.38 -11.49 -15.24
N GLN A 21 33.14 -11.28 -16.54
CA GLN A 21 31.91 -10.70 -17.09
C GLN A 21 30.86 -11.76 -17.48
N LEU A 22 31.15 -13.05 -17.29
CA LEU A 22 30.19 -14.12 -17.53
C LEU A 22 29.26 -14.29 -16.32
N GLY A 23 28.08 -13.69 -16.46
CA GLY A 23 26.90 -14.06 -15.70
C GLY A 23 26.65 -13.21 -14.46
N ALA A 24 26.22 -11.96 -14.65
CA ALA A 24 25.14 -11.48 -13.79
C ALA A 24 23.94 -12.40 -14.06
N PHE A 25 23.89 -13.56 -13.39
CA PHE A 25 22.68 -14.35 -13.33
C PHE A 25 21.62 -13.39 -12.79
N ALA A 26 20.62 -13.13 -13.63
CA ALA A 26 19.42 -12.45 -13.22
C ALA A 26 18.79 -13.28 -12.10
N GLN A 27 19.14 -12.99 -10.85
CA GLN A 27 18.57 -13.64 -9.70
C GLN A 27 17.08 -13.32 -9.71
N ASP A 28 16.25 -14.36 -9.65
CA ASP A 28 14.83 -14.17 -9.42
C ASP A 28 14.69 -13.42 -8.09
N THR A 29 13.89 -12.36 -8.13
CA THR A 29 13.57 -11.54 -6.95
C THR A 29 12.36 -12.17 -6.29
N ASN A 30 12.49 -12.51 -5.01
CA ASN A 30 11.35 -13.11 -4.33
C ASN A 30 10.26 -12.07 -4.07
N LEU A 31 9.01 -12.52 -4.03
CA LEU A 31 7.82 -11.71 -3.81
C LEU A 31 7.10 -12.22 -2.57
N THR A 32 7.19 -11.42 -1.51
CA THR A 32 6.56 -11.69 -0.23
C THR A 32 5.15 -11.13 -0.21
N PHE A 33 4.20 -11.96 0.21
CA PHE A 33 2.85 -11.49 0.58
C PHE A 33 2.82 -11.27 2.09
N LEU A 34 2.75 -9.99 2.48
CA LEU A 34 2.73 -9.55 3.88
C LEU A 34 1.28 -9.23 4.26
N TYR A 35 0.67 -10.09 5.06
CA TYR A 35 -0.73 -10.01 5.46
C TYR A 35 -0.88 -9.18 6.73
N ILE A 36 -1.68 -8.11 6.67
CA ILE A 36 -1.83 -7.10 7.73
C ILE A 36 -3.23 -7.16 8.34
N ASN A 37 -3.30 -7.25 9.67
CA ASN A 37 -4.56 -7.15 10.40
C ASN A 37 -4.40 -6.71 11.87
N GLY A 38 -5.34 -5.92 12.37
CA GLY A 38 -5.65 -5.75 13.80
C GLY A 38 -6.96 -6.49 14.08
N SER A 39 -7.10 -7.17 15.20
CA SER A 39 -8.22 -8.08 15.38
C SER A 39 -9.40 -7.49 16.16
N ASN A 40 -10.60 -7.69 15.64
CA ASN A 40 -11.88 -7.35 16.29
C ASN A 40 -12.11 -7.77 17.77
N ASN A 41 -11.28 -8.66 18.36
CA ASN A 41 -11.37 -9.10 19.76
C ASN A 41 -10.01 -9.12 20.51
N ASN A 42 -8.89 -8.84 19.83
CA ASN A 42 -7.53 -8.69 20.38
C ASN A 42 -7.09 -9.70 21.44
N ASP A 43 -7.44 -10.98 21.23
CA ASP A 43 -7.01 -12.10 22.06
C ASP A 43 -6.15 -13.10 21.27
N THR A 44 -5.51 -14.03 22.00
CA THR A 44 -4.69 -15.10 21.40
C THR A 44 -5.49 -15.94 20.42
N LYS A 45 -6.76 -16.23 20.72
CA LYS A 45 -7.64 -17.04 19.87
C LYS A 45 -7.84 -16.41 18.49
N MET A 46 -7.96 -15.08 18.41
CA MET A 46 -8.14 -14.38 17.16
C MET A 46 -6.85 -14.19 16.38
N LYS A 47 -5.72 -13.95 17.06
CA LYS A 47 -4.41 -14.02 16.41
C LYS A 47 -4.21 -15.38 15.76
N ASP A 48 -4.52 -16.46 16.48
CA ASP A 48 -4.43 -17.83 15.98
C ASP A 48 -5.42 -18.08 14.83
N TRP A 49 -6.65 -17.56 14.93
CA TRP A 49 -7.64 -17.64 13.84
C TRP A 49 -7.12 -16.96 12.57
N TYR A 50 -6.55 -15.77 12.70
CA TYR A 50 -5.99 -15.00 11.60
C TYR A 50 -4.80 -15.73 10.97
N ILE A 51 -3.83 -16.15 11.78
CA ILE A 51 -2.66 -16.92 11.32
C ILE A 51 -3.10 -18.20 10.60
N LYS A 52 -4.05 -18.94 11.16
CA LYS A 52 -4.63 -20.14 10.53
C LYS A 52 -5.36 -19.83 9.24
N GLY A 53 -6.03 -18.67 9.16
CA GLY A 53 -6.68 -18.16 7.96
C GLY A 53 -5.66 -17.89 6.84
N VAL A 54 -4.60 -17.13 7.16
CA VAL A 54 -3.51 -16.80 6.24
C VAL A 54 -2.80 -18.07 5.76
N ASN A 55 -2.41 -18.97 6.66
CA ASN A 55 -1.73 -20.23 6.30
C ASN A 55 -2.58 -21.14 5.40
N LYS A 56 -3.92 -21.02 5.43
CA LYS A 56 -4.81 -21.73 4.50
C LYS A 56 -5.01 -20.98 3.19
N LEU A 57 -5.02 -19.65 3.23
CA LEU A 57 -5.23 -18.79 2.05
C LEU A 57 -4.00 -18.76 1.16
N HIS A 58 -2.82 -18.59 1.74
CA HIS A 58 -1.58 -18.29 1.03
C HIS A 58 -1.22 -19.35 -0.04
N PRO A 59 -1.25 -20.67 0.26
CA PRO A 59 -1.01 -21.70 -0.78
C PRO A 59 -2.04 -21.66 -1.91
N VAL A 60 -3.30 -21.29 -1.60
CA VAL A 60 -4.34 -21.11 -2.63
C VAL A 60 -4.05 -19.88 -3.48
N MET A 61 -3.52 -18.81 -2.89
CA MET A 61 -3.12 -17.61 -3.61
C MET A 61 -2.00 -17.91 -4.61
N ILE A 62 -0.91 -18.53 -4.15
CA ILE A 62 0.22 -18.97 -4.98
C ILE A 62 -0.31 -19.77 -6.16
N LYS A 63 -1.06 -20.85 -5.88
CA LYS A 63 -1.62 -21.73 -6.91
C LYS A 63 -2.49 -20.97 -7.91
N LYS A 64 -3.25 -19.94 -7.50
CA LYS A 64 -4.08 -19.16 -8.42
C LYS A 64 -3.27 -18.18 -9.26
N PHE A 65 -2.22 -17.59 -8.71
CA PHE A 65 -1.29 -16.73 -9.45
C PHE A 65 -0.54 -17.53 -10.51
N GLU A 66 0.05 -18.66 -10.14
CA GLU A 66 0.86 -19.51 -11.04
C GLU A 66 0.07 -20.14 -12.19
N ASN A 67 -1.19 -20.51 -11.94
CA ASN A 67 -2.06 -21.11 -12.95
C ASN A 67 -2.67 -20.08 -13.92
N ASN A 68 -2.52 -18.78 -13.67
CA ASN A 68 -3.00 -17.75 -14.59
C ASN A 68 -1.89 -17.35 -15.56
N SER A 69 -2.09 -17.55 -16.87
CA SER A 69 -1.06 -17.30 -17.88
C SER A 69 -0.61 -15.84 -17.95
N THR A 70 -1.51 -14.88 -17.73
CA THR A 70 -1.18 -13.45 -17.71
C THR A 70 -0.32 -13.09 -16.51
N ILE A 71 -0.67 -13.57 -15.32
CA ILE A 71 0.12 -13.34 -14.10
C ILE A 71 1.45 -14.07 -14.21
N LYS A 72 1.48 -15.32 -14.67
CA LYS A 72 2.71 -16.06 -14.88
C LYS A 72 3.67 -15.32 -15.82
N LYS A 73 3.15 -14.71 -16.89
CA LYS A 73 3.94 -13.84 -17.76
C LYS A 73 4.45 -12.61 -17.00
N TRP A 74 3.58 -11.88 -16.30
CA TRP A 74 3.97 -10.71 -15.51
C TRP A 74 5.05 -11.04 -14.47
N SER A 75 4.88 -12.11 -13.71
CA SER A 75 5.87 -12.60 -12.75
C SER A 75 7.20 -12.92 -13.44
N LYS A 76 7.18 -13.59 -14.60
CA LYS A 76 8.41 -13.88 -15.36
C LYS A 76 9.08 -12.61 -15.88
N ASP A 77 8.31 -11.67 -16.44
CA ASP A 77 8.82 -10.41 -16.98
C ASP A 77 9.44 -9.53 -15.86
N ASN A 78 8.93 -9.65 -14.64
CA ASN A 78 9.45 -8.97 -13.45
C ASN A 78 10.42 -9.83 -12.61
N LYS A 79 10.74 -11.05 -13.05
CA LYS A 79 11.57 -12.04 -12.33
C LYS A 79 11.09 -12.25 -10.88
N LEU A 80 9.81 -12.48 -10.68
CA LEU A 80 9.17 -12.61 -9.37
C LEU A 80 8.78 -14.06 -9.08
N VAL A 81 9.24 -14.58 -7.94
CA VAL A 81 8.82 -15.87 -7.39
C VAL A 81 8.12 -15.62 -6.06
N ILE A 82 6.88 -16.07 -5.93
CA ILE A 82 6.12 -15.88 -4.68
C ILE A 82 6.71 -16.79 -3.62
N GLU A 83 7.03 -16.24 -2.45
CA GLU A 83 7.49 -17.01 -1.30
C GLU A 83 6.47 -18.10 -0.92
N GLU A 84 6.96 -19.27 -0.51
CA GLU A 84 6.07 -20.38 -0.09
C GLU A 84 5.38 -20.09 1.26
N LYS A 85 6.06 -19.32 2.12
CA LYS A 85 5.59 -18.98 3.46
C LYS A 85 5.03 -17.56 3.46
N PRO A 86 3.84 -17.34 4.05
CA PRO A 86 3.32 -15.99 4.22
C PRO A 86 4.10 -15.26 5.32
N GLN A 87 4.23 -13.94 5.16
CA GLN A 87 4.55 -13.07 6.27
C GLN A 87 3.28 -12.46 6.86
N ILE A 88 3.27 -12.29 8.17
CA ILE A 88 2.09 -11.88 8.92
C ILE A 88 2.48 -10.75 9.85
N PHE A 89 1.86 -9.59 9.62
CA PHE A 89 1.98 -8.43 10.51
C PHE A 89 0.67 -8.27 11.28
N PHE A 90 0.74 -8.39 12.60
CA PHE A 90 -0.42 -8.39 13.49
C PHE A 90 -0.23 -7.38 14.63
N TRP A 91 -0.97 -6.27 14.57
CA TRP A 91 -0.92 -5.16 15.53
C TRP A 91 -2.11 -5.14 16.50
N GLY A 92 -3.04 -6.10 16.39
CA GLY A 92 -4.30 -6.04 17.16
C GLY A 92 -4.12 -5.91 18.68
N TYR A 93 -3.07 -6.51 19.25
CA TYR A 93 -2.86 -6.42 20.71
C TYR A 93 -2.77 -4.99 21.24
N ASP A 94 -2.34 -4.05 20.41
CA ASP A 94 -2.16 -2.65 20.81
C ASP A 94 -3.48 -1.95 21.09
N SER A 95 -4.58 -2.41 20.48
CA SER A 95 -5.92 -1.85 20.67
C SER A 95 -6.77 -2.61 21.70
N LYS A 96 -6.20 -3.59 22.41
CA LYS A 96 -6.94 -4.45 23.34
C LYS A 96 -7.61 -3.69 24.49
N THR A 97 -6.87 -2.80 25.15
CA THR A 97 -7.37 -2.06 26.32
C THR A 97 -8.58 -1.19 25.97
N ASP A 98 -8.53 -0.47 24.85
CA ASP A 98 -9.65 0.33 24.37
C ASP A 98 -10.85 -0.55 23.98
N LEU A 99 -10.59 -1.72 23.40
CA LEU A 99 -11.65 -2.65 23.04
C LEU A 99 -12.37 -3.21 24.26
N ASP A 100 -11.64 -3.58 25.30
CA ASP A 100 -12.20 -4.08 26.55
C ASP A 100 -13.09 -3.01 27.22
N PHE A 101 -12.67 -1.74 27.19
CA PHE A 101 -13.51 -0.62 27.61
C PHE A 101 -14.80 -0.49 26.77
N VAL A 102 -14.71 -0.58 25.45
CA VAL A 102 -15.91 -0.51 24.58
C VAL A 102 -16.85 -1.69 24.82
N LYS A 103 -16.31 -2.90 25.05
CA LYS A 103 -17.10 -4.09 25.39
C LYS A 103 -17.84 -3.93 26.72
N GLU A 104 -17.21 -3.34 27.73
CA GLU A 104 -17.86 -3.03 29.00
C GLU A 104 -19.08 -2.09 28.80
N ARG A 105 -18.91 -1.05 27.99
CA ARG A 105 -20.02 -0.13 27.64
C ARG A 105 -21.12 -0.80 26.81
N LEU A 106 -20.73 -1.67 25.89
CA LEU A 106 -21.68 -2.48 25.11
C LEU A 106 -22.49 -3.41 26.03
N ASP A 107 -21.86 -4.01 27.05
CA ASP A 107 -22.54 -4.89 28.00
C ASP A 107 -23.55 -4.16 28.88
N ILE A 108 -23.27 -2.91 29.27
CA ILE A 108 -24.27 -2.05 29.93
C ILE A 108 -25.50 -1.86 29.03
N SER A 109 -25.30 -1.78 27.70
CA SER A 109 -26.41 -1.62 26.77
C SER A 109 -27.39 -2.79 26.73
N LYS A 110 -26.99 -3.99 27.16
CA LYS A 110 -27.89 -5.15 27.29
C LYS A 110 -29.10 -4.85 28.17
N ALA A 111 -28.92 -4.03 29.20
CA ALA A 111 -29.96 -3.75 30.19
C ALA A 111 -31.14 -2.92 29.64
N TYR A 112 -30.93 -2.15 28.57
CA TYR A 112 -31.94 -1.21 28.06
C TYR A 112 -32.23 -1.35 26.56
N SER A 113 -31.63 -2.34 25.88
CA SER A 113 -31.73 -2.50 24.42
C SER A 113 -32.49 -3.74 24.04
N SER A 114 -33.23 -3.70 22.92
CA SER A 114 -33.76 -4.92 22.32
C SER A 114 -32.62 -5.85 21.89
N THR A 115 -32.87 -7.16 21.88
CA THR A 115 -31.87 -8.17 21.48
C THR A 115 -31.27 -7.87 20.11
N LEU A 116 -32.11 -7.52 19.13
CA LEU A 116 -31.66 -7.17 17.79
C LEU A 116 -30.76 -5.92 17.78
N ALA A 117 -31.12 -4.88 18.54
CA ALA A 117 -30.30 -3.67 18.63
C ALA A 117 -28.94 -3.96 19.30
N TYR A 118 -28.93 -4.81 20.34
CA TYR A 118 -27.70 -5.24 20.98
C TYR A 118 -26.80 -6.05 20.02
N GLU A 119 -27.37 -7.00 19.27
CA GLU A 119 -26.63 -7.80 18.29
C GLU A 119 -26.02 -6.92 17.19
N VAL A 120 -26.79 -5.96 16.66
CA VAL A 120 -26.28 -5.00 15.67
C VAL A 120 -25.15 -4.15 16.26
N ARG A 121 -25.30 -3.63 17.48
CA ARG A 121 -24.22 -2.87 18.13
C ARG A 121 -22.98 -3.72 18.36
N SER A 122 -23.14 -4.96 18.81
CA SER A 122 -22.03 -5.89 19.01
C SER A 122 -21.28 -6.15 17.70
N LEU A 123 -22.01 -6.37 16.61
CA LEU A 123 -21.45 -6.55 15.28
C LEU A 123 -20.66 -5.31 14.83
N LEU A 124 -21.25 -4.12 14.96
CA LEU A 124 -20.59 -2.85 14.60
C LEU A 124 -19.36 -2.59 15.47
N THR A 125 -19.44 -2.80 16.78
CA THR A 125 -18.31 -2.69 17.69
C THR A 125 -17.17 -3.59 17.25
N GLN A 126 -17.46 -4.87 16.97
CA GLN A 126 -16.43 -5.81 16.52
C GLN A 126 -15.77 -5.38 15.22
N PHE A 127 -16.54 -4.90 14.24
CA PHE A 127 -15.96 -4.57 12.93
C PHE A 127 -15.34 -3.17 12.84
N MET A 128 -15.86 -2.19 13.59
CA MET A 128 -15.46 -0.79 13.48
C MET A 128 -14.46 -0.36 14.56
N HIS A 129 -14.33 -1.09 15.67
CA HIS A 129 -13.42 -0.69 16.75
C HIS A 129 -12.00 -0.44 16.23
N ASP A 130 -11.41 -1.44 15.59
CA ASP A 130 -10.04 -1.36 15.10
C ASP A 130 -9.88 -0.32 14.01
N ALA A 131 -10.89 -0.18 13.15
CA ALA A 131 -10.95 0.88 12.14
C ALA A 131 -10.86 2.27 12.78
N ILE A 132 -11.68 2.54 13.80
CA ILE A 132 -11.70 3.81 14.53
C ILE A 132 -10.41 4.01 15.32
N TRP A 133 -9.90 2.95 15.95
CA TRP A 133 -8.72 3.03 16.80
C TRP A 133 -7.48 3.41 15.98
N VAL A 134 -7.28 2.81 14.80
CA VAL A 134 -6.17 3.17 13.92
C VAL A 134 -6.35 4.50 13.21
N GLN A 135 -7.55 5.11 13.16
CA GLN A 135 -7.66 6.47 12.63
C GLN A 135 -6.93 7.50 13.50
N LYS A 136 -6.63 7.19 14.77
CA LYS A 136 -5.91 8.11 15.65
C LYS A 136 -4.43 8.11 15.29
N THR A 137 -3.87 9.28 14.98
CA THR A 137 -2.46 9.44 14.55
C THR A 137 -1.46 8.81 15.51
N HIS A 138 -1.67 8.93 16.83
CA HIS A 138 -0.78 8.34 17.84
C HIS A 138 -0.79 6.81 17.86
N ASN A 139 -1.82 6.18 17.29
CA ASN A 139 -1.89 4.72 17.11
C ASN A 139 -1.36 4.32 15.73
N MET A 140 -1.75 5.04 14.67
CA MET A 140 -1.35 4.71 13.29
C MET A 140 0.16 4.82 13.09
N LEU A 141 0.80 5.93 13.48
CA LEU A 141 2.19 6.18 13.12
C LEU A 141 3.16 5.11 13.66
N PRO A 142 3.05 4.64 14.93
CA PRO A 142 3.85 3.51 15.40
C PRO A 142 3.64 2.22 14.60
N ILE A 143 2.40 1.88 14.26
CA ILE A 143 2.08 0.69 13.43
C ILE A 143 2.75 0.78 12.06
N LEU A 144 2.76 1.98 11.46
CA LEU A 144 3.43 2.21 10.19
C LEU A 144 4.96 2.13 10.31
N ASP A 145 5.53 2.58 11.42
CA ASP A 145 6.96 2.46 11.70
C ASP A 145 7.35 0.98 11.80
N GLU A 146 6.63 0.18 12.61
CA GLU A 146 6.88 -1.27 12.73
C GLU A 146 6.69 -2.02 11.40
N LEU A 147 5.61 -1.76 10.67
CA LEU A 147 5.39 -2.36 9.35
C LEU A 147 6.51 -1.98 8.36
N ASN A 148 7.10 -0.78 8.49
CA ASN A 148 8.18 -0.35 7.61
C ASN A 148 9.48 -1.09 7.90
N GLU A 149 9.75 -1.44 9.16
CA GLU A 149 10.89 -2.28 9.52
C GLU A 149 10.75 -3.67 8.89
N ASP A 150 9.59 -4.32 8.97
CA ASP A 150 9.33 -5.59 8.28
C ASP A 150 9.61 -5.47 6.77
N VAL A 151 9.10 -4.40 6.11
CA VAL A 151 9.33 -4.18 4.67
C VAL A 151 10.81 -3.96 4.35
N LYS A 152 11.55 -3.29 5.23
CA LYS A 152 13.00 -3.08 5.08
C LYS A 152 13.79 -4.36 5.25
N GLU A 153 13.46 -5.18 6.24
CA GLU A 153 14.09 -6.50 6.42
C GLU A 153 13.90 -7.38 5.18
N ASN A 154 12.69 -7.38 4.59
CA ASN A 154 12.44 -8.06 3.32
C ASN A 154 13.30 -7.49 2.18
N ALA A 155 13.38 -6.17 2.08
CA ALA A 155 14.16 -5.50 1.04
C ALA A 155 15.66 -5.81 1.14
N GLU A 156 16.22 -5.88 2.35
CA GLU A 156 17.61 -6.26 2.65
C GLU A 156 17.90 -7.71 2.23
N GLN A 157 16.91 -8.60 2.38
CA GLN A 157 16.96 -9.97 1.86
C GLN A 157 16.77 -10.05 0.33
N GLY A 158 16.71 -8.91 -0.34
CA GLY A 158 16.50 -8.82 -1.79
C GLY A 158 15.04 -9.04 -2.21
N GLN A 159 14.09 -9.15 -1.28
CA GLN A 159 12.70 -9.46 -1.57
C GLN A 159 11.89 -8.19 -1.90
N ASN A 160 10.84 -8.40 -2.70
CA ASN A 160 9.79 -7.43 -2.97
C ASN A 160 8.54 -7.76 -2.17
N VAL A 161 7.70 -6.77 -1.87
CA VAL A 161 6.54 -6.95 -0.99
C VAL A 161 5.23 -6.54 -1.68
N ILE A 162 4.18 -7.33 -1.48
CA ILE A 162 2.78 -6.91 -1.67
C ILE A 162 2.09 -6.94 -0.31
N LEU A 163 1.54 -5.80 0.10
CA LEU A 163 0.83 -5.65 1.36
C LEU A 163 -0.63 -6.09 1.20
N PHE A 164 -1.11 -7.00 2.04
CA PHE A 164 -2.49 -7.48 2.03
C PHE A 164 -3.25 -6.95 3.25
N GLY A 165 -3.99 -5.86 3.08
CA GLY A 165 -4.76 -5.21 4.13
C GLY A 165 -6.17 -5.79 4.26
N TYR A 166 -6.43 -6.53 5.34
CA TYR A 166 -7.78 -7.02 5.67
C TYR A 166 -8.49 -6.05 6.61
N SER A 167 -9.73 -5.65 6.28
CA SER A 167 -10.56 -4.83 7.17
C SER A 167 -9.81 -3.60 7.69
N ALA A 168 -9.57 -3.45 9.00
CA ALA A 168 -8.79 -2.35 9.55
C ALA A 168 -7.35 -2.27 9.00
N GLY A 169 -6.77 -3.40 8.59
CA GLY A 169 -5.48 -3.45 7.90
C GLY A 169 -5.48 -2.72 6.56
N SER A 170 -6.63 -2.49 5.92
CA SER A 170 -6.67 -1.69 4.69
C SER A 170 -6.40 -0.21 4.92
N PHE A 171 -6.75 0.34 6.10
CA PHE A 171 -6.35 1.69 6.50
C PHE A 171 -4.83 1.75 6.70
N VAL A 172 -4.26 0.72 7.33
CA VAL A 172 -2.80 0.64 7.54
C VAL A 172 -2.06 0.61 6.20
N THR A 173 -2.49 -0.18 5.21
CA THR A 173 -1.81 -0.17 3.90
C THR A 173 -1.96 1.17 3.16
N TYR A 174 -3.13 1.81 3.24
CA TYR A 174 -3.36 3.10 2.60
C TYR A 174 -2.49 4.18 3.25
N GLN A 175 -2.46 4.23 4.58
CA GLN A 175 -1.62 5.15 5.32
C GLN A 175 -0.13 4.82 5.17
N TYR A 176 0.24 3.54 5.03
CA TYR A 176 1.61 3.14 4.69
C TYR A 176 2.03 3.70 3.34
N LEU A 177 1.19 3.54 2.31
CA LEU A 177 1.45 4.12 1.00
C LEU A 177 1.67 5.63 1.09
N LEU A 178 0.87 6.32 1.88
CA LEU A 178 0.96 7.76 2.03
C LEU A 178 2.13 8.25 2.90
N TYR A 179 2.40 7.61 4.02
CA TYR A 179 3.39 8.09 4.99
C TYR A 179 4.79 7.54 4.74
N LYS A 180 4.92 6.41 4.06
CA LYS A 180 6.20 5.68 3.90
C LYS A 180 6.73 5.69 2.48
N MET A 181 5.90 5.76 1.45
CA MET A 181 6.42 5.72 0.08
C MET A 181 7.18 7.01 -0.26
N PRO A 182 8.34 6.92 -0.93
CA PRO A 182 9.19 8.07 -1.21
C PRO A 182 8.71 8.84 -2.46
N TYR A 183 7.54 9.46 -2.40
CA TYR A 183 6.94 10.20 -3.52
C TYR A 183 7.08 11.74 -3.43
N VAL A 184 7.63 12.26 -2.34
CA VAL A 184 7.72 13.70 -2.10
C VAL A 184 9.06 14.23 -2.60
N ASN A 185 9.01 15.07 -3.63
CA ASN A 185 10.18 15.80 -4.09
C ASN A 185 10.32 17.13 -3.31
N LEU A 186 11.41 17.28 -2.54
CA LEU A 186 11.60 18.43 -1.65
C LEU A 186 11.71 19.78 -2.40
N SER A 187 12.35 19.82 -3.57
CA SER A 187 12.45 21.05 -4.37
C SER A 187 11.07 21.53 -4.85
N LYS A 188 10.26 20.60 -5.37
CA LYS A 188 8.86 20.90 -5.74
C LYS A 188 8.02 21.30 -4.54
N LEU A 189 8.19 20.61 -3.40
CA LEU A 189 7.48 20.90 -2.16
C LEU A 189 7.76 22.33 -1.67
N PHE A 190 9.02 22.72 -1.55
CA PHE A 190 9.39 24.07 -1.11
C PHE A 190 8.88 25.17 -2.04
N LYS A 191 8.87 24.90 -3.36
CA LYS A 191 8.26 25.81 -4.32
C LYS A 191 6.75 25.97 -4.10
N VAL A 192 6.03 24.87 -3.90
CA VAL A 192 4.56 24.90 -3.67
C VAL A 192 4.21 25.58 -2.35
N LEU A 193 5.02 25.37 -1.32
CA LEU A 193 4.83 25.98 -0.01
C LEU A 193 5.34 27.43 0.06
N ASN A 194 5.84 27.99 -1.04
CA ASN A 194 6.44 29.33 -1.11
C ASN A 194 7.51 29.55 -0.03
N ALA A 195 8.41 28.59 0.16
CA ALA A 195 9.54 28.73 1.08
C ALA A 195 10.46 29.90 0.68
N ASP A 196 11.29 30.41 1.60
CA ASP A 196 12.28 31.44 1.29
C ASP A 196 13.13 31.12 0.05
N GLU A 197 13.48 32.16 -0.73
CA GLU A 197 14.26 32.02 -1.97
C GLU A 197 15.59 31.29 -1.74
N GLU A 198 16.23 31.49 -0.59
CA GLU A 198 17.47 30.82 -0.23
C GLU A 198 17.27 29.31 -0.03
N ILE A 199 16.16 28.90 0.58
CA ILE A 199 15.82 27.47 0.75
C ILE A 199 15.51 26.85 -0.61
N GLN A 200 14.74 27.55 -1.44
CA GLN A 200 14.44 27.08 -2.80
C GLN A 200 15.73 26.93 -3.62
N LYS A 201 16.64 27.90 -3.54
CA LYS A 201 17.94 27.87 -4.21
C LYS A 201 18.81 26.73 -3.70
N LEU A 202 18.91 26.56 -2.38
CA LEU A 202 19.62 25.43 -1.76
C LEU A 202 19.12 24.09 -2.31
N ALA A 203 17.79 23.95 -2.45
CA ALA A 203 17.19 22.71 -2.91
C ALA A 203 17.37 22.43 -4.41
N VAL A 204 17.59 23.46 -5.21
CA VAL A 204 17.97 23.34 -6.63
C VAL A 204 19.46 23.02 -6.76
N ASP A 205 20.30 23.71 -5.99
CA ASP A 205 21.76 23.57 -6.05
C ASP A 205 22.25 22.24 -5.42
N ASN A 206 21.49 21.67 -4.48
CA ASN A 206 21.83 20.43 -3.78
C ASN A 206 20.67 19.43 -3.79
N PRO A 207 20.29 18.85 -4.96
CA PRO A 207 19.16 17.95 -5.05
C PRO A 207 19.27 16.76 -4.09
N ARG A 208 18.15 16.40 -3.47
CA ARG A 208 18.01 15.25 -2.56
C ARG A 208 17.16 14.15 -3.18
N LYS A 209 17.25 12.94 -2.62
CA LYS A 209 16.33 11.83 -2.94
C LYS A 209 14.89 12.28 -2.69
N ASP A 210 13.96 11.73 -3.47
CA ASP A 210 12.55 11.82 -3.12
C ASP A 210 12.31 11.13 -1.77
N THR A 211 11.47 11.73 -0.94
CA THR A 211 11.26 11.35 0.45
C THR A 211 9.78 11.05 0.73
N CYS A 212 9.43 10.75 1.97
CA CYS A 212 8.09 10.39 2.40
C CYS A 212 7.60 11.31 3.53
N LEU A 213 6.29 11.36 3.78
CA LEU A 213 5.75 12.24 4.82
C LEU A 213 6.30 11.97 6.22
N SER A 214 6.58 10.70 6.55
CA SER A 214 7.20 10.36 7.84
C SER A 214 8.57 11.01 8.01
N ALA A 215 9.37 11.08 6.94
CA ALA A 215 10.69 11.68 7.02
C ALA A 215 10.63 13.21 7.19
N LEU A 216 9.52 13.86 6.82
CA LEU A 216 9.38 15.31 6.96
C LEU A 216 9.03 15.76 8.39
N SER A 217 8.51 14.86 9.22
CA SER A 217 7.92 15.22 10.50
C SER A 217 8.94 15.77 11.50
N TYR A 218 8.45 16.61 12.41
CA TYR A 218 9.25 17.30 13.43
C TYR A 218 10.10 16.37 14.29
N ASP A 219 9.56 15.21 14.68
CA ASP A 219 10.22 14.19 15.49
C ASP A 219 11.25 13.35 14.71
N LYS A 220 11.31 13.50 13.38
CA LYS A 220 12.17 12.71 12.48
C LYS A 220 13.13 13.62 11.74
N GLY A 221 12.84 13.99 10.49
CA GLY A 221 13.73 14.87 9.69
C GLY A 221 13.60 16.35 10.01
N ASN A 222 12.59 16.75 10.80
CA ASN A 222 12.40 18.12 11.26
C ASN A 222 12.41 19.17 10.13
N ILE A 223 11.78 18.82 8.99
CA ILE A 223 11.50 19.74 7.90
C ILE A 223 10.26 20.58 8.23
N GLY A 224 9.27 19.97 8.88
CA GLY A 224 8.07 20.67 9.32
C GLY A 224 7.10 19.81 10.14
N VAL A 225 5.94 20.39 10.43
CA VAL A 225 4.84 19.74 11.14
C VAL A 225 3.61 19.68 10.25
N ILE A 226 2.96 18.52 10.15
CA ILE A 226 1.66 18.39 9.48
C ILE A 226 0.57 18.85 10.47
N SER A 227 -0.19 19.87 10.10
CA SER A 227 -1.31 20.38 10.90
C SER A 227 -2.49 19.41 10.92
N ASN A 228 -3.46 19.66 11.79
CA ASN A 228 -4.72 18.90 11.82
C ASN A 228 -5.54 19.03 10.51
N THR A 229 -5.31 20.10 9.76
CA THR A 229 -5.90 20.34 8.43
C THR A 229 -5.09 19.70 7.30
N GLY A 230 -4.02 18.98 7.61
CA GLY A 230 -3.16 18.27 6.64
C GLY A 230 -2.11 19.15 5.97
N HIS A 231 -2.00 20.44 6.34
CA HIS A 231 -1.01 21.35 5.76
C HIS A 231 0.36 21.11 6.41
N LEU A 232 1.43 21.08 5.62
CA LEU A 232 2.78 21.06 6.16
C LEU A 232 3.24 22.49 6.45
N VAL A 233 3.49 22.77 7.72
CA VAL A 233 4.12 24.02 8.17
C VAL A 233 5.61 23.76 8.30
N LEU A 234 6.41 24.46 7.49
CA LEU A 234 7.87 24.34 7.51
C LEU A 234 8.44 24.78 8.86
N ASN A 235 9.60 24.23 9.22
CA ASN A 235 10.35 24.69 10.38
C ASN A 235 10.70 26.17 10.22
N GLN A 236 10.27 26.99 11.17
CA GLN A 236 10.43 28.44 11.14
C GLN A 236 11.87 28.89 11.45
N ASN A 237 12.70 28.00 12.00
CA ASN A 237 14.13 28.24 12.11
C ASN A 237 14.81 27.87 10.78
N LYS A 238 15.14 28.89 9.99
CA LYS A 238 15.72 28.77 8.65
C LYS A 238 17.07 28.03 8.65
N GLU A 239 17.97 28.36 9.57
CA GLU A 239 19.29 27.71 9.66
C GLU A 239 19.13 26.22 9.92
N MET A 240 18.26 25.86 10.87
CA MET A 240 17.95 24.48 11.21
C MET A 240 17.28 23.75 10.04
N LEU A 241 16.34 24.39 9.34
CA LEU A 241 15.70 23.82 8.16
C LEU A 241 16.71 23.51 7.05
N MET A 242 17.66 24.42 6.80
CA MET A 242 18.74 24.21 5.82
C MET A 242 19.67 23.06 6.25
N GLU A 243 20.06 22.99 7.52
CA GLU A 243 20.89 21.90 8.05
C GLU A 243 20.17 20.54 7.92
N ASN A 244 18.90 20.49 8.33
CA ASN A 244 18.07 19.29 8.24
C ASN A 244 17.88 18.85 6.79
N TYR A 245 17.63 19.79 5.88
CA TYR A 245 17.53 19.52 4.45
C TYR A 245 18.77 18.78 3.91
N LEU A 246 19.97 19.18 4.33
CA LEU A 246 21.21 18.57 3.87
C LEU A 246 21.40 17.12 4.36
N LYS A 247 20.72 16.72 5.43
CA LYS A 247 20.73 15.36 6.00
C LYS A 247 19.59 14.48 5.49
N MET A 248 18.73 14.98 4.61
CA MET A 248 17.48 14.30 4.24
C MET A 248 17.66 12.95 3.56
N ASP A 249 18.79 12.70 2.90
CA ASP A 249 19.01 11.39 2.27
C ASP A 249 19.14 10.28 3.32
N GLU A 250 19.84 10.55 4.45
CA GLU A 250 19.96 9.62 5.58
C GLU A 250 18.61 9.41 6.28
N ILE A 251 17.88 10.49 6.52
CA ILE A 251 16.55 10.45 7.13
C ILE A 251 15.56 9.68 6.24
N THR A 252 15.64 9.86 4.92
CA THR A 252 14.82 9.15 3.94
C THR A 252 15.08 7.65 4.00
N ASP A 253 16.35 7.24 3.99
CA ASP A 253 16.72 5.82 4.10
C ASP A 253 16.24 5.23 5.44
N LYS A 254 16.21 6.03 6.52
CA LYS A 254 15.75 5.60 7.84
C LYS A 254 14.23 5.51 8.00
N TYR A 255 13.43 6.39 7.41
CA TYR A 255 11.99 6.48 7.74
C TYR A 255 11.04 6.15 6.59
N CYS A 256 11.54 6.07 5.36
CA CYS A 256 10.75 5.74 4.19
C CYS A 256 10.84 4.26 3.83
N ALA A 257 9.90 3.82 3.02
CA ALA A 257 9.91 2.51 2.39
C ALA A 257 11.06 2.47 1.36
N PRO A 258 11.80 1.36 1.27
CA PRO A 258 12.82 1.20 0.24
C PRO A 258 12.23 1.37 -1.16
N LYS A 259 12.89 2.18 -1.99
CA LYS A 259 12.46 2.45 -3.35
C LYS A 259 12.35 1.14 -4.15
N ASP A 260 11.30 1.02 -4.95
CA ASP A 260 11.02 -0.10 -5.88
C ASP A 260 10.73 -1.47 -5.22
N LYS A 261 10.73 -1.55 -3.88
CA LYS A 261 10.51 -2.81 -3.13
C LYS A 261 9.05 -3.13 -2.83
N VAL A 262 8.21 -2.11 -2.68
CA VAL A 262 6.75 -2.31 -2.52
C VAL A 262 6.11 -2.34 -3.90
N ARG A 263 5.62 -3.51 -4.32
CA ARG A 263 5.05 -3.75 -5.66
C ARG A 263 3.53 -3.60 -5.69
N GLY A 264 2.89 -3.55 -4.52
CA GLY A 264 1.46 -3.30 -4.47
C GLY A 264 0.84 -3.44 -3.09
N VAL A 265 -0.44 -3.09 -3.05
CA VAL A 265 -1.36 -3.31 -1.95
C VAL A 265 -2.62 -4.00 -2.48
N VAL A 266 -3.15 -4.94 -1.70
CA VAL A 266 -4.43 -5.59 -1.94
C VAL A 266 -5.30 -5.39 -0.71
N ASN A 267 -6.27 -4.51 -0.85
CA ASN A 267 -7.23 -4.17 0.19
C ASN A 267 -8.50 -4.96 0.02
N PHE A 268 -8.97 -5.59 1.10
CA PHE A 268 -10.17 -6.43 1.05
C PHE A 268 -10.93 -6.37 2.37
N ALA A 269 -12.24 -6.56 2.27
CA ALA A 269 -13.17 -6.20 3.34
C ALA A 269 -12.99 -4.72 3.75
N SER A 270 -12.63 -3.87 2.78
CA SER A 270 -12.04 -2.55 3.04
C SER A 270 -13.11 -1.48 3.23
N PRO A 271 -13.15 -0.79 4.38
CA PRO A 271 -14.04 0.34 4.62
C PRO A 271 -13.36 1.69 4.34
N VAL A 272 -12.21 1.73 3.64
CA VAL A 272 -11.41 2.95 3.37
C VAL A 272 -12.24 4.18 2.99
N PRO A 273 -13.17 4.11 2.00
CA PRO A 273 -13.98 5.26 1.60
C PRO A 273 -14.91 5.81 2.68
N LEU A 274 -15.29 4.99 3.67
CA LEU A 274 -16.18 5.42 4.75
C LEU A 274 -15.46 6.31 5.76
N PHE A 275 -14.16 6.07 5.98
CA PHE A 275 -13.36 6.78 6.98
C PHE A 275 -12.51 7.91 6.38
N TYR A 276 -12.17 7.82 5.09
CA TYR A 276 -11.43 8.86 4.36
C TYR A 276 -12.30 9.56 3.32
N SER A 277 -13.56 9.83 3.66
CA SER A 277 -14.48 10.55 2.77
C SER A 277 -14.09 12.02 2.56
N ASP A 278 -13.32 12.56 3.49
CA ASP A 278 -12.67 13.87 3.43
C ASP A 278 -11.69 14.01 2.26
N MET A 279 -11.20 12.91 1.67
CA MET A 279 -10.47 12.94 0.39
C MET A 279 -11.29 13.53 -0.77
N ALA A 280 -12.62 13.60 -0.63
CA ALA A 280 -13.47 14.29 -1.60
C ALA A 280 -13.48 15.82 -1.41
N ASP A 281 -12.99 16.33 -0.28
CA ASP A 281 -12.86 17.76 -0.02
C ASP A 281 -11.66 18.34 -0.77
N LYS A 282 -11.96 19.31 -1.64
CA LYS A 282 -10.96 20.00 -2.47
C LYS A 282 -10.07 20.94 -1.64
N ASN A 283 -10.52 21.36 -0.46
CA ASN A 283 -9.80 22.28 0.42
C ASN A 283 -8.90 21.55 1.42
N TYR A 284 -8.95 20.22 1.47
CA TYR A 284 -8.16 19.44 2.41
C TYR A 284 -6.77 19.17 1.83
N ASP A 285 -5.70 19.69 2.46
CA ASP A 285 -4.34 19.60 1.93
C ASP A 285 -3.79 18.17 1.89
N PHE A 286 -4.37 17.25 2.67
CA PHE A 286 -4.07 15.83 2.52
C PHE A 286 -4.40 15.32 1.10
N THR A 287 -5.37 15.95 0.42
CA THR A 287 -5.66 15.71 -1.00
C THR A 287 -4.49 16.07 -1.90
N PHE A 288 -3.68 17.09 -1.55
CA PHE A 288 -2.45 17.42 -2.28
C PHE A 288 -1.49 16.23 -2.28
N TYR A 289 -1.16 15.67 -1.11
CA TYR A 289 -0.25 14.54 -1.00
C TYR A 289 -0.78 13.28 -1.69
N ASN A 290 -2.10 13.04 -1.59
CA ASN A 290 -2.75 11.94 -2.31
C ASN A 290 -2.58 12.04 -3.83
N LYS A 291 -2.59 13.25 -4.40
CA LYS A 291 -2.37 13.41 -5.84
C LYS A 291 -0.99 12.93 -6.26
N TYR A 292 0.05 13.29 -5.49
CA TYR A 292 1.41 12.84 -5.77
C TYR A 292 1.59 11.35 -5.48
N LEU A 293 0.93 10.81 -4.45
CA LEU A 293 0.91 9.38 -4.19
C LEU A 293 0.30 8.61 -5.37
N VAL A 294 -0.86 9.03 -5.88
CA VAL A 294 -1.51 8.37 -7.03
C VAL A 294 -0.61 8.42 -8.27
N LYS A 295 -0.01 9.58 -8.54
CA LYS A 295 1.00 9.71 -9.61
C LYS A 295 2.14 8.72 -9.39
N TYR A 296 2.72 8.67 -8.20
CA TYR A 296 3.82 7.78 -7.86
C TYR A 296 3.45 6.29 -8.03
N VAL A 297 2.27 5.87 -7.57
CA VAL A 297 1.76 4.51 -7.74
C VAL A 297 1.73 4.11 -9.22
N LEU A 298 1.20 5.00 -10.07
CA LEU A 298 1.05 4.75 -11.50
C LEU A 298 2.40 4.78 -12.24
N GLU A 299 3.34 5.63 -11.84
CA GLU A 299 4.64 5.76 -12.52
C GLU A 299 5.64 4.69 -12.11
N ASN A 300 5.52 4.14 -10.90
CA ASN A 300 6.48 3.17 -10.33
C ASN A 300 5.97 1.72 -10.36
N GLY A 301 4.97 1.42 -11.19
CA GLY A 301 4.55 0.03 -11.41
C GLY A 301 3.84 -0.61 -10.21
N ILE A 302 3.26 0.18 -9.31
CA ILE A 302 2.63 -0.30 -8.08
C ILE A 302 1.18 -0.69 -8.35
N TYR A 303 0.78 -1.87 -7.87
CA TYR A 303 -0.61 -2.32 -7.91
C TYR A 303 -1.36 -1.85 -6.66
N PHE A 304 -2.34 -0.96 -6.80
CA PHE A 304 -3.26 -0.59 -5.74
C PHE A 304 -4.65 -1.19 -6.05
N LEU A 305 -4.93 -2.33 -5.43
CA LEU A 305 -6.14 -3.10 -5.70
C LEU A 305 -7.09 -3.11 -4.51
N THR A 306 -8.38 -2.96 -4.79
CA THR A 306 -9.46 -3.21 -3.82
C THR A 306 -10.25 -4.42 -4.27
N VAL A 307 -10.45 -5.42 -3.41
CA VAL A 307 -11.15 -6.67 -3.72
C VAL A 307 -12.12 -7.01 -2.61
N ASN A 308 -13.37 -6.58 -2.77
CA ASN A 308 -14.42 -6.86 -1.81
C ASN A 308 -15.41 -7.91 -2.31
N PHE A 309 -15.97 -8.65 -1.38
CA PHE A 309 -17.18 -9.43 -1.63
C PHE A 309 -18.38 -8.49 -1.75
N ARG A 310 -19.21 -8.70 -2.76
CA ARG A 310 -20.39 -7.83 -3.01
C ARG A 310 -21.44 -7.90 -1.90
N GLU A 311 -21.42 -8.96 -1.09
CA GLU A 311 -22.31 -9.12 0.06
C GLU A 311 -21.72 -8.53 1.35
N ASP A 312 -20.47 -8.10 1.34
CA ASP A 312 -19.81 -7.55 2.53
C ASP A 312 -20.32 -6.12 2.80
N PRO A 313 -21.05 -5.88 3.91
CA PRO A 313 -21.62 -4.58 4.20
C PRO A 313 -20.56 -3.51 4.51
N LEU A 314 -19.32 -3.91 4.79
CA LEU A 314 -18.20 -3.00 5.06
C LEU A 314 -17.16 -2.97 3.93
N GLY A 315 -17.35 -3.78 2.89
CA GLY A 315 -16.51 -3.79 1.71
C GLY A 315 -16.92 -2.68 0.74
N PHE A 316 -16.55 -1.43 1.04
CA PHE A 316 -16.89 -0.29 0.19
C PHE A 316 -16.00 -0.24 -1.05
N PRO A 317 -16.57 0.02 -2.25
CA PRO A 317 -15.77 0.21 -3.43
C PRO A 317 -14.91 1.48 -3.29
N SER A 318 -13.61 1.39 -3.55
CA SER A 318 -12.70 2.54 -3.34
C SER A 318 -12.99 3.70 -4.29
N SER A 319 -13.40 3.40 -5.52
CA SER A 319 -13.91 4.36 -6.49
C SER A 319 -14.58 3.64 -7.66
N LYS A 320 -15.14 4.40 -8.61
CA LYS A 320 -15.37 3.85 -9.95
C LYS A 320 -14.00 3.69 -10.62
N ASN A 321 -13.71 2.54 -11.23
CA ASN A 321 -12.48 2.37 -12.02
C ASN A 321 -12.36 3.47 -13.10
N LEU A 322 -11.22 4.17 -13.11
CA LEU A 322 -10.89 5.29 -13.99
C LEU A 322 -9.71 4.95 -14.91
N THR A 323 -9.75 5.45 -16.15
CA THR A 323 -8.59 5.35 -17.06
C THR A 323 -7.50 6.34 -16.63
N ASN A 324 -6.27 6.16 -17.12
CA ASN A 324 -5.16 7.10 -16.85
C ASN A 324 -5.54 8.54 -17.16
N LYS A 325 -6.19 8.79 -18.30
CA LYS A 325 -6.64 10.14 -18.70
C LYS A 325 -7.62 10.74 -17.69
N GLN A 326 -8.59 9.96 -17.23
CA GLN A 326 -9.55 10.42 -16.22
C GLN A 326 -8.87 10.70 -14.88
N ILE A 327 -7.85 9.91 -14.52
CA ILE A 327 -7.05 10.17 -13.33
C ILE A 327 -6.27 11.49 -13.50
N GLU A 328 -5.55 11.71 -14.60
CA GLU A 328 -4.84 12.96 -14.87
C GLU A 328 -5.75 14.19 -14.76
N GLU A 329 -6.96 14.11 -15.34
CA GLU A 329 -7.99 15.16 -15.26
C GLU A 329 -8.41 15.46 -13.82
N LEU A 330 -8.59 14.43 -12.98
CA LEU A 330 -8.96 14.61 -11.57
C LEU A 330 -7.80 15.14 -10.72
N LEU A 331 -6.57 14.69 -10.99
CA LEU A 331 -5.40 15.11 -10.23
C LEU A 331 -4.97 16.54 -10.61
N GLY A 332 -5.19 16.94 -11.86
CA GLY A 332 -4.57 18.13 -12.45
C GLY A 332 -3.06 17.94 -12.67
N LEU A 333 -2.60 16.70 -12.82
CA LEU A 333 -1.20 16.33 -12.99
C LEU A 333 -1.06 15.40 -14.19
N LYS A 334 -0.01 15.59 -14.98
CA LYS A 334 0.37 14.64 -16.04
C LYS A 334 1.04 13.43 -15.42
N ILE A 335 0.72 12.24 -15.92
CA ILE A 335 1.34 10.97 -15.54
C ILE A 335 2.27 10.52 -16.67
N GLU A 336 3.52 10.24 -16.34
CA GLU A 336 4.60 9.91 -17.26
C GLU A 336 4.84 8.42 -17.28
N ASN A 337 4.72 7.80 -18.46
CA ASN A 337 4.99 6.37 -18.66
C ASN A 337 4.32 5.46 -17.61
N PRO A 338 2.98 5.56 -17.41
CA PRO A 338 2.31 4.80 -16.35
C PRO A 338 2.48 3.29 -16.57
N THR A 339 2.90 2.58 -15.52
CA THR A 339 3.00 1.11 -15.47
C THR A 339 2.26 0.47 -14.29
N GLY A 340 1.87 1.27 -13.28
CA GLY A 340 1.10 0.84 -12.12
C GLY A 340 -0.41 0.78 -12.35
N VAL A 341 -1.13 0.08 -11.47
CA VAL A 341 -2.55 -0.23 -11.67
C VAL A 341 -3.35 0.17 -10.45
N ILE A 342 -4.39 0.98 -10.64
CA ILE A 342 -5.38 1.26 -9.59
C ILE A 342 -6.70 0.63 -10.03
N TYR A 343 -7.20 -0.34 -9.26
CA TYR A 343 -8.41 -1.07 -9.67
C TYR A 343 -9.24 -1.59 -8.50
N ASP A 344 -10.53 -1.30 -8.55
CA ASP A 344 -11.57 -1.84 -7.68
C ASP A 344 -12.27 -3.04 -8.34
N TYR A 345 -12.31 -4.15 -7.59
CA TYR A 345 -13.09 -5.33 -7.91
C TYR A 345 -14.00 -5.74 -6.74
N SER A 346 -14.82 -4.81 -6.26
CA SER A 346 -15.79 -4.99 -5.16
C SER A 346 -17.09 -5.71 -5.57
N SER A 347 -17.01 -6.58 -6.59
CA SER A 347 -18.17 -7.30 -7.13
C SER A 347 -18.05 -8.83 -7.02
N VAL A 348 -17.09 -9.31 -6.22
CA VAL A 348 -16.83 -10.74 -6.05
C VAL A 348 -18.00 -11.39 -5.30
N TRP A 349 -18.63 -12.41 -5.88
CA TRP A 349 -19.73 -13.11 -5.23
C TRP A 349 -19.22 -14.18 -4.27
N SER A 350 -19.31 -13.94 -2.97
CA SER A 350 -18.88 -14.87 -1.91
C SER A 350 -19.83 -16.07 -1.72
N LYS A 351 -21.10 -15.89 -2.11
CA LYS A 351 -22.24 -16.77 -1.80
C LYS A 351 -22.48 -16.95 -0.30
N ARG A 352 -22.11 -15.93 0.49
CA ARG A 352 -22.41 -15.84 1.93
C ARG A 352 -23.47 -14.77 2.17
N SER A 353 -24.16 -14.86 3.29
CA SER A 353 -25.05 -13.80 3.76
C SER A 353 -24.24 -12.57 4.18
N ALA A 354 -24.88 -11.39 4.22
CA ALA A 354 -24.22 -10.14 4.59
C ALA A 354 -23.58 -10.20 5.99
N PHE A 355 -24.22 -10.89 6.94
CA PHE A 355 -23.70 -11.09 8.30
C PHE A 355 -22.39 -11.89 8.38
N LEU A 356 -22.12 -12.73 7.37
CA LEU A 356 -20.93 -13.59 7.34
C LEU A 356 -19.91 -13.17 6.29
N ALA A 357 -20.30 -12.35 5.33
CA ALA A 357 -19.47 -12.00 4.18
C ALA A 357 -18.14 -11.37 4.61
N HIS A 358 -18.18 -10.42 5.57
CA HIS A 358 -17.01 -9.70 6.06
C HIS A 358 -15.90 -10.59 6.62
N THR A 359 -16.24 -11.68 7.31
CA THR A 359 -15.27 -12.62 7.90
C THR A 359 -14.99 -13.83 7.01
N SER A 360 -15.71 -13.96 5.89
CA SER A 360 -15.64 -15.14 5.03
C SER A 360 -14.47 -15.19 4.06
N TYR A 361 -13.62 -14.16 3.97
CA TYR A 361 -12.49 -14.15 3.02
C TYR A 361 -11.54 -15.34 3.23
N TRP A 362 -11.40 -15.80 4.47
CA TRP A 362 -10.60 -16.97 4.85
C TRP A 362 -11.28 -18.31 4.52
N SER A 363 -12.59 -18.39 4.74
CA SER A 363 -13.36 -19.62 4.49
C SER A 363 -13.72 -19.79 3.02
N ALA A 364 -13.94 -18.69 2.30
CA ALA A 364 -14.17 -18.60 0.86
C ALA A 364 -12.86 -18.30 0.09
N ARG A 365 -11.71 -18.71 0.62
CA ARG A 365 -10.35 -18.44 0.09
C ARG A 365 -10.18 -18.70 -1.41
N GLY A 366 -10.81 -19.75 -1.95
CA GLY A 366 -10.74 -20.04 -3.40
C GLY A 366 -11.44 -18.99 -4.27
N THR A 367 -12.57 -18.46 -3.79
CA THR A 367 -13.30 -17.36 -4.43
C THR A 367 -12.52 -16.06 -4.30
N PHE A 368 -12.02 -15.76 -3.10
CA PHE A 368 -11.21 -14.57 -2.86
C PHE A 368 -9.94 -14.55 -3.71
N ALA A 369 -9.13 -15.61 -3.70
CA ALA A 369 -7.91 -15.71 -4.51
C ALA A 369 -8.18 -15.56 -6.01
N LYS A 370 -9.29 -16.13 -6.50
CA LYS A 370 -9.74 -15.91 -7.89
C LYS A 370 -10.12 -14.44 -8.14
N GLY A 371 -10.70 -13.77 -7.14
CA GLY A 371 -11.00 -12.34 -7.15
C GLY A 371 -9.75 -11.50 -7.30
N VAL A 372 -8.74 -11.73 -6.46
CA VAL A 372 -7.44 -11.04 -6.51
C VAL A 372 -6.79 -11.19 -7.88
N VAL A 373 -6.63 -12.42 -8.38
CA VAL A 373 -6.07 -12.69 -9.73
C VAL A 373 -6.84 -11.94 -10.83
N LYS A 374 -8.17 -11.91 -10.74
CA LYS A 374 -8.98 -11.15 -11.69
C LYS A 374 -8.76 -9.65 -11.57
N ALA A 375 -8.59 -9.11 -10.36
CA ALA A 375 -8.31 -7.68 -10.16
C ALA A 375 -6.97 -7.29 -10.80
N PHE A 376 -5.91 -8.09 -10.61
CA PHE A 376 -4.63 -7.90 -11.30
C PHE A 376 -4.79 -7.87 -12.83
N VAL A 377 -5.40 -8.92 -13.39
CA VAL A 377 -5.52 -9.08 -14.85
C VAL A 377 -6.45 -8.03 -15.47
N ASN A 378 -7.63 -7.84 -14.89
CA ASN A 378 -8.61 -6.90 -15.42
C ASN A 378 -8.22 -5.45 -15.16
N GLY A 379 -7.55 -5.17 -14.04
CA GLY A 379 -7.00 -3.86 -13.74
C GLY A 379 -5.94 -3.45 -14.74
N THR A 380 -4.97 -4.32 -15.02
CA THR A 380 -3.95 -4.07 -16.05
C THR A 380 -4.58 -3.80 -17.42
N LYS A 381 -5.56 -4.62 -17.83
CA LYS A 381 -6.31 -4.39 -19.08
C LYS A 381 -7.10 -3.09 -19.05
N PHE A 382 -7.75 -2.78 -17.94
CA PHE A 382 -8.52 -1.55 -17.82
C PHE A 382 -7.62 -0.30 -17.87
N GLN A 383 -6.40 -0.37 -17.36
CA GLN A 383 -5.48 0.75 -17.39
C GLN A 383 -4.85 0.96 -18.79
N TYR A 384 -4.60 -0.12 -19.53
CA TYR A 384 -3.72 -0.09 -20.72
C TYR A 384 -4.30 -0.66 -22.03
N ASP A 385 -5.48 -1.26 -22.02
CA ASP A 385 -6.13 -1.78 -23.24
C ASP A 385 -7.40 -0.97 -23.55
N GLU A 386 -7.32 -0.06 -24.53
CA GLU A 386 -8.42 0.80 -24.96
C GLU A 386 -9.65 0.02 -25.45
N LYS A 387 -9.45 -1.15 -26.09
CA LYS A 387 -10.57 -1.99 -26.52
C LYS A 387 -11.31 -2.55 -25.32
N TYR A 388 -10.57 -2.97 -24.30
CA TYR A 388 -11.15 -3.45 -23.05
C TYR A 388 -11.85 -2.32 -22.27
N GLN A 389 -11.23 -1.13 -22.17
CA GLN A 389 -11.82 0.06 -21.57
C GLN A 389 -13.18 0.39 -22.21
N ASN A 390 -13.22 0.51 -23.54
CA ASN A 390 -14.43 0.81 -24.29
C ASN A 390 -15.52 -0.23 -24.06
N LYS A 391 -15.17 -1.51 -23.99
CA LYS A 391 -16.13 -2.59 -23.69
C LYS A 391 -16.74 -2.46 -22.29
N VAL A 392 -15.92 -2.16 -21.28
CA VAL A 392 -16.37 -2.03 -19.88
C VAL A 392 -17.22 -0.76 -19.70
N LEU A 393 -16.78 0.36 -20.25
CA LEU A 393 -17.48 1.65 -20.14
C LEU A 393 -18.84 1.63 -20.86
N LYS A 394 -18.93 1.08 -22.08
CA LYS A 394 -20.20 0.91 -22.81
C LYS A 394 -21.17 -0.06 -22.13
N LYS A 395 -20.67 -1.06 -21.40
CA LYS A 395 -21.52 -1.98 -20.64
C LYS A 395 -22.14 -1.30 -19.42
N LYS A 396 -21.45 -0.32 -18.82
CA LYS A 396 -21.98 0.47 -17.70
C LYS A 396 -23.09 1.41 -18.15
N SER A 397 -22.94 2.10 -19.30
CA SER A 397 -23.97 3.01 -19.81
C SER A 397 -25.32 2.31 -20.05
N LYS A 398 -25.30 1.08 -20.57
CA LYS A 398 -26.53 0.26 -20.77
C LYS A 398 -27.20 -0.21 -19.47
N LYS A 399 -26.49 -0.24 -18.36
CA LYS A 399 -27.02 -0.68 -17.06
C LYS A 399 -27.59 0.47 -16.22
N SER A 400 -27.29 1.71 -16.60
CA SER A 400 -27.80 2.95 -15.99
C SER A 400 -29.02 3.52 -16.70
N GLU A 401 -29.53 2.85 -17.75
CA GLU A 401 -30.76 3.20 -18.48
C GLU A 401 -31.99 2.38 -18.02
N VAL A 402 -31.96 1.76 -16.84
CA VAL A 402 -33.09 1.02 -16.25
C VAL A 402 -33.35 1.47 -14.82
#